data_AF-A0A7S2BVD5-F1
#
_entry.id   AF-A0A7S2BVD5-F1
#
_cell.length_a   1.000
_cell.length_b   1.000
_cell.length_c   1.000
_cell.angle_alpha   90.00
_cell.angle_beta   90.00
_cell.angle_gamma   90.00
#
_symmetry.space_group_name_H-M   'P 1'
#
loop_
_entity.id
_entity.type
_entity.pdbx_description
1 polymer ?
#
loop_
_entity_poly.entity_id
_entity_poly.type
_entity_poly.pdbx_seq_one_letter_code
_entity_poly.pdbx_strand_id
1 'polypeptide(L)'
;SLAVQGSSKILVDGVLRTEVEQGALASSWVGLADFVGYICYVEEGLGADVHVSTSSGCSNDKAMPNPAVFFPNASAVAWTFDTLKPGVLILGSPPPSCPFTGTAAAMKHNGETYRHDSRLELLDNVPGSSSADVKTCAPRTFLNEQH
;
A
#
# COMPACT_ATOMS: atom_id res chain seq x y z
N SER A 1 6.02 1.03 14.56
CA SER A 1 5.82 -0.34 15.06
C SER A 1 4.88 -1.10 14.13
N LEU A 2 5.12 -2.39 13.96
CA LEU A 2 4.25 -3.31 13.24
C LEU A 2 3.46 -4.15 14.25
N ALA A 3 2.18 -4.37 13.98
CA ALA A 3 1.35 -5.28 14.77
C ALA A 3 0.48 -6.17 13.87
N VAL A 4 0.37 -7.45 14.23
CA VAL A 4 -0.58 -8.40 13.65
C VAL A 4 -1.62 -8.71 14.72
N GLN A 5 -2.85 -8.23 14.58
CA GLN A 5 -3.89 -8.39 15.61
C GLN A 5 -4.79 -9.59 15.32
N GLY A 6 -4.87 -10.54 16.27
CA GLY A 6 -5.77 -11.70 16.21
C GLY A 6 -5.64 -12.51 14.93
N SER A 7 -4.46 -12.54 14.31
CA SER A 7 -4.16 -13.17 13.01
C SER A 7 -4.93 -12.62 11.81
N SER A 8 -5.66 -11.51 11.96
CA SER A 8 -6.64 -11.04 10.96
C SER A 8 -6.32 -9.67 10.39
N LYS A 9 -5.44 -8.89 11.04
CA LYS A 9 -5.16 -7.50 10.66
C LYS A 9 -3.69 -7.20 10.78
N ILE A 10 -3.13 -6.52 9.79
CA ILE A 10 -1.78 -5.98 9.82
C ILE A 10 -1.87 -4.46 9.96
N LEU A 11 -1.28 -3.94 11.05
CA LEU A 11 -1.25 -2.53 11.39
C LEU A 11 0.19 -2.04 11.41
N VAL A 12 0.41 -0.84 10.87
CA VAL A 12 1.69 -0.13 10.98
C VAL A 12 1.42 1.19 11.67
N ASP A 13 2.08 1.42 12.80
CA ASP A 13 1.89 2.59 13.67
C ASP A 13 0.42 2.78 14.09
N GLY A 14 -0.26 1.66 14.37
CA GLY A 14 -1.69 1.65 14.72
C GLY A 14 -2.64 1.87 13.54
N VAL A 15 -2.13 2.08 12.33
CA VAL A 15 -2.95 2.25 11.12
C VAL A 15 -3.11 0.92 10.41
N LEU A 16 -4.36 0.49 10.20
CA LEU A 16 -4.67 -0.70 9.41
C LEU A 16 -4.13 -0.56 7.98
N ARG A 17 -3.30 -1.51 7.56
CA ARG A 17 -2.74 -1.57 6.20
C ARG A 17 -3.49 -2.56 5.33
N THR A 18 -3.72 -3.76 5.85
CA THR A 18 -4.48 -4.82 5.20
C THR A 18 -5.07 -5.76 6.23
N GLU A 19 -6.17 -6.41 5.90
CA GLU A 19 -6.61 -7.63 6.58
C GLU A 19 -5.80 -8.83 6.09
N VAL A 20 -5.81 -9.92 6.85
CA VAL A 20 -5.09 -11.16 6.54
C VAL A 20 -6.10 -12.15 6.01
N GLU A 21 -5.93 -12.56 4.75
CA GLU A 21 -6.78 -13.58 4.12
C GLU A 21 -6.72 -14.91 4.89
N GLN A 22 -7.90 -15.43 5.22
CA GLN A 22 -8.09 -16.69 5.96
C GLN A 22 -8.59 -17.79 5.03
N GLY A 23 -8.38 -19.06 5.40
CA GLY A 23 -8.92 -20.22 4.68
C GLY A 23 -7.84 -21.19 4.19
N ALA A 24 -8.14 -21.96 3.14
CA ALA A 24 -7.28 -23.04 2.65
C ALA A 24 -5.94 -22.54 2.05
N LEU A 25 -5.89 -21.29 1.57
CA LEU A 25 -4.69 -20.61 1.09
C LEU A 25 -4.39 -19.38 1.97
N ALA A 26 -4.50 -19.56 3.28
CA ALA A 26 -4.27 -18.49 4.24
C ALA A 26 -2.89 -17.86 4.05
N SER A 27 -2.84 -16.54 4.17
CA SER A 27 -1.60 -15.78 4.16
C SER A 27 -0.66 -16.27 5.28
N SER A 28 0.65 -16.33 5.01
CA SER A 28 1.64 -16.75 6.02
C SER A 28 1.65 -15.85 7.27
N TRP A 29 1.14 -14.63 7.15
CA TRP A 29 0.96 -13.68 8.25
C TRP A 29 0.01 -14.18 9.34
N VAL A 30 -0.86 -15.16 9.05
CA VAL A 30 -1.68 -15.84 10.07
C VAL A 30 -0.80 -16.49 11.15
N GLY A 31 0.41 -16.97 10.79
CA GLY A 31 1.36 -17.56 11.74
C GLY A 31 2.01 -16.55 12.69
N LEU A 32 1.76 -15.25 12.53
CA LEU A 32 2.25 -14.18 13.41
C LEU A 32 1.12 -13.59 14.26
N ALA A 33 0.14 -14.41 14.67
CA ALA A 33 -0.90 -14.03 15.60
C ALA A 33 -0.36 -13.19 16.77
N ASP A 34 -0.94 -12.00 16.98
CA ASP A 34 -0.62 -11.09 18.08
C ASP A 34 0.85 -10.63 18.12
N PHE A 35 1.56 -10.72 16.98
CA PHE A 35 2.90 -10.18 16.83
C PHE A 35 2.89 -8.67 17.03
N VAL A 36 3.84 -8.16 17.82
CA VAL A 36 4.15 -6.74 17.94
C VAL A 36 5.66 -6.57 17.81
N GLY A 37 6.09 -5.70 16.90
CA GLY A 37 7.51 -5.51 16.64
C GLY A 37 7.81 -4.37 15.69
N TYR A 38 8.86 -4.55 14.91
CA TYR A 38 9.46 -3.55 14.04
C TYR A 38 9.62 -4.11 12.64
N ILE A 39 9.49 -3.22 11.66
CA ILE A 39 9.84 -3.49 10.27
C ILE A 39 11.33 -3.18 10.13
N CYS A 40 12.09 -4.16 9.68
CA CYS A 40 13.54 -4.08 9.53
C CYS A 40 13.95 -3.81 8.08
N TYR A 41 13.21 -4.40 7.14
CA TYR A 41 13.42 -4.24 5.71
C TYR A 41 12.11 -4.48 4.97
N VAL A 42 11.94 -3.80 3.83
CA VAL A 42 10.81 -3.97 2.91
C VAL A 42 11.34 -3.94 1.50
N GLU A 43 11.13 -5.03 0.77
CA GLU A 43 11.20 -5.06 -0.68
C GLU A 43 9.83 -4.71 -1.27
N GLU A 44 9.81 -3.77 -2.21
CA GLU A 44 8.58 -3.38 -2.87
C GLU A 44 8.12 -4.45 -3.87
N GLY A 45 6.86 -4.84 -3.78
CA GLY A 45 6.26 -5.83 -4.67
C GLY A 45 5.39 -6.81 -3.91
N LEU A 46 4.34 -7.32 -4.57
CA LEU A 46 3.48 -8.34 -3.99
C LEU A 46 4.27 -9.64 -3.79
N GLY A 47 4.27 -10.17 -2.56
CA GLY A 47 5.00 -11.40 -2.22
C GLY A 47 6.51 -11.24 -2.07
N ALA A 48 7.06 -10.05 -2.30
CA ALA A 48 8.47 -9.72 -2.05
C ALA A 48 8.79 -9.72 -0.54
N ASP A 49 10.05 -9.62 -0.13
CA ASP A 49 10.38 -9.84 1.28
C ASP A 49 10.09 -8.62 2.20
N VAL A 50 9.41 -8.88 3.32
CA VAL A 50 9.27 -7.97 4.47
C VAL A 50 9.92 -8.61 5.67
N HIS A 51 10.95 -7.98 6.22
CA HIS A 51 11.66 -8.50 7.37
C HIS A 51 11.13 -7.85 8.64
N VAL A 52 10.79 -8.67 9.63
CA VAL A 52 10.20 -8.22 10.89
C VAL A 52 10.97 -8.78 12.08
N SER A 53 11.11 -7.98 13.14
CA SER A 53 11.73 -8.42 14.40
C SER A 53 10.96 -7.88 15.60
N THR A 54 11.01 -8.59 16.73
CA THR A 54 10.53 -8.08 18.02
C THR A 54 11.50 -7.07 18.63
N SER A 55 12.73 -6.99 18.11
CA SER A 55 13.77 -6.04 18.53
C SER A 55 13.85 -4.87 17.56
N SER A 56 13.93 -3.64 18.09
CA SER A 56 14.16 -2.43 17.28
C SER A 56 15.54 -2.39 16.63
N GLY A 57 16.48 -3.20 17.13
CA GLY A 57 17.81 -3.36 16.54
C GLY A 57 17.85 -4.35 15.38
N CYS A 58 16.72 -4.96 15.03
CA CYS A 58 16.61 -5.90 13.91
C CYS A 58 17.54 -7.11 13.98
N SER A 59 17.90 -7.53 15.19
CA SER A 59 18.55 -8.82 15.41
C SER A 59 17.54 -9.95 15.24
N ASN A 60 17.96 -11.04 14.58
CA ASN A 60 17.16 -12.24 14.31
C ASN A 60 15.80 -11.92 13.67
N ASP A 61 15.82 -11.15 12.57
CA ASP A 61 14.62 -10.88 11.81
C ASP A 61 14.08 -12.13 11.12
N LYS A 62 12.78 -12.07 10.79
CA LYS A 62 12.08 -13.10 10.04
C LYS A 62 11.57 -12.47 8.76
N ALA A 63 11.91 -13.09 7.62
CA ALA A 63 11.33 -12.74 6.34
C ALA A 63 9.89 -13.26 6.24
N MET A 64 9.00 -12.38 5.78
CA MET A 64 7.59 -12.64 5.52
C MET A 64 7.25 -12.06 4.14
N PRO A 65 6.46 -12.74 3.31
CA PRO A 65 6.07 -12.20 2.01
C PRO A 65 5.22 -10.93 2.20
N ASN A 66 5.48 -9.88 1.43
CA ASN A 66 4.75 -8.63 1.44
C ASN A 66 3.28 -8.91 1.07
N PRO A 67 2.34 -8.69 1.99
CA PRO A 67 0.97 -9.15 1.79
C PRO A 67 0.28 -8.35 0.68
N ALA A 68 -0.65 -9.01 -0.02
CA ALA A 68 -1.60 -8.30 -0.87
C ALA A 68 -2.42 -7.31 -0.04
N VAL A 69 -2.86 -6.24 -0.69
CA VAL A 69 -3.94 -5.42 -0.15
C VAL A 69 -5.20 -6.26 -0.17
N PHE A 70 -5.74 -6.57 1.01
CA PHE A 70 -6.93 -7.39 1.18
C PHE A 70 -7.89 -6.72 2.16
N PHE A 71 -9.11 -6.48 1.69
CA PHE A 71 -10.22 -5.93 2.45
C PHE A 71 -11.50 -6.67 2.03
N PRO A 72 -12.01 -7.62 2.84
CA PRO A 72 -13.12 -8.47 2.44
C PRO A 72 -14.38 -7.65 2.08
N ASN A 73 -14.59 -6.55 2.79
CA ASN A 73 -15.71 -5.61 2.63
C ASN A 73 -15.42 -4.46 1.65
N ALA A 74 -14.36 -4.54 0.82
CA ALA A 74 -14.11 -3.53 -0.19
C ALA A 74 -15.25 -3.46 -1.22
N SER A 75 -15.71 -2.24 -1.50
CA SER A 75 -16.81 -1.98 -2.41
C SER A 75 -16.40 -2.15 -3.86
N ALA A 76 -17.21 -2.84 -4.66
CA ALA A 76 -17.02 -2.87 -6.10
C ALA A 76 -17.34 -1.50 -6.71
N VAL A 77 -16.52 -1.04 -7.66
CA VAL A 77 -16.73 0.23 -8.37
C VAL A 77 -16.85 -0.01 -9.87
N ALA A 78 -17.79 0.69 -10.49
CA ALA A 78 -18.04 0.66 -11.93
C ALA A 78 -17.43 1.90 -12.62
N TRP A 79 -16.16 2.16 -12.35
CA TRP A 79 -15.43 3.28 -12.93
C TRP A 79 -14.47 2.82 -14.02
N THR A 80 -14.06 3.77 -14.86
CA THR A 80 -13.04 3.55 -15.88
C THR A 80 -11.66 3.83 -15.29
N PHE A 81 -10.72 2.92 -15.59
CA PHE A 81 -9.35 3.01 -15.12
C PHE A 81 -8.38 2.84 -16.28
N ASP A 82 -7.30 3.59 -16.22
CA ASP A 82 -6.10 3.38 -17.02
C ASP A 82 -5.04 2.68 -16.16
N THR A 83 -4.33 1.72 -16.76
CA THR A 83 -3.22 1.04 -16.07
C THR A 83 -1.93 1.83 -16.29
N LEU A 84 -1.36 2.39 -15.22
CA LEU A 84 -0.06 3.07 -15.29
C LEU A 84 1.08 2.04 -15.34
N LYS A 85 1.00 1.04 -14.47
CA LYS A 85 1.90 -0.12 -14.39
C LYS A 85 1.16 -1.28 -13.70
N PRO A 86 1.67 -2.53 -13.75
CA PRO A 86 1.05 -3.64 -13.02
C PRO A 86 0.75 -3.29 -11.55
N GLY A 87 -0.50 -3.47 -11.12
CA GLY A 87 -0.96 -3.16 -9.76
C GLY A 87 -1.22 -1.67 -9.46
N VAL A 88 -1.03 -0.76 -10.42
CA VAL A 88 -1.31 0.68 -10.24
C VAL A 88 -2.26 1.19 -11.31
N LEU A 89 -3.42 1.64 -10.86
CA LEU A 89 -4.50 2.17 -11.70
C LEU A 89 -4.70 3.66 -11.45
N ILE A 90 -5.04 4.38 -12.51
CA ILE A 90 -5.44 5.79 -12.48
C ILE A 90 -6.90 5.87 -12.94
N LEU A 91 -7.69 6.72 -12.29
CA LEU A 91 -9.06 6.99 -12.71
C LEU A 91 -9.06 7.75 -14.03
N GLY A 92 -9.78 7.24 -15.04
CA GLY A 92 -9.88 7.92 -16.34
C GLY A 92 -10.70 9.22 -16.27
N SER A 93 -11.54 9.37 -15.26
CA SER A 93 -12.26 10.61 -14.97
C SER A 93 -12.56 10.75 -13.48
N PRO A 94 -12.61 11.98 -12.93
CA PRO A 94 -12.99 12.21 -11.53
C PRO A 94 -14.41 11.69 -11.25
N PRO A 95 -14.61 10.88 -10.18
CA PRO A 95 -15.95 10.46 -9.79
C PRO A 95 -16.72 11.65 -9.18
N PRO A 96 -18.08 11.62 -9.20
CA PRO A 96 -18.90 12.70 -8.62
C PRO A 96 -18.62 12.97 -7.13
N SER A 97 -18.18 11.94 -6.41
CA SER A 97 -17.74 12.00 -5.03
C SER A 97 -16.65 10.95 -4.83
N CYS A 98 -15.63 11.22 -4.01
CA CYS A 98 -14.66 10.22 -3.60
C CYS A 98 -15.19 9.48 -2.35
N PRO A 99 -15.66 8.22 -2.47
CA PRO A 99 -16.17 7.46 -1.35
C PRO A 99 -15.04 6.95 -0.43
N PHE A 100 -13.78 7.18 -0.79
CA PHE A 100 -12.63 6.63 -0.10
C PHE A 100 -12.05 7.56 0.97
N THR A 101 -12.89 7.96 1.92
CA THR A 101 -12.43 8.71 3.07
C THR A 101 -11.97 7.76 4.19
N GLY A 102 -10.76 7.97 4.70
CA GLY A 102 -10.20 7.21 5.84
C GLY A 102 -9.24 6.08 5.49
N THR A 103 -8.69 5.45 6.53
CA THR A 103 -7.56 4.49 6.45
C THR A 103 -7.95 3.05 6.16
N ALA A 104 -9.24 2.76 5.96
CA ALA A 104 -9.74 1.43 5.58
C ALA A 104 -10.53 1.46 4.26
N ALA A 105 -10.52 2.59 3.56
CA ALA A 105 -11.19 2.72 2.28
C ALA A 105 -10.44 1.95 1.20
N ALA A 106 -11.06 0.87 0.72
CA ALA A 106 -10.56 0.04 -0.36
C ALA A 106 -11.68 -0.25 -1.36
N MET A 107 -11.31 -0.56 -2.59
CA MET A 107 -12.23 -0.87 -3.67
C MET A 107 -11.89 -2.19 -4.32
N LYS A 108 -12.88 -2.81 -4.96
CA LYS A 108 -12.68 -3.96 -5.84
C LYS A 108 -12.87 -3.56 -7.29
N HIS A 109 -11.92 -3.95 -8.12
CA HIS A 109 -11.98 -3.81 -9.57
C HIS A 109 -11.37 -5.06 -10.21
N ASN A 110 -12.06 -5.68 -11.18
CA ASN A 110 -11.63 -6.91 -11.86
C ASN A 110 -11.16 -8.05 -10.93
N GLY A 111 -11.80 -8.19 -9.75
CA GLY A 111 -11.45 -9.23 -8.77
C GLY A 111 -10.25 -8.90 -7.88
N GLU A 112 -9.54 -7.80 -8.15
CA GLU A 112 -8.45 -7.32 -7.30
C GLU A 112 -8.93 -6.24 -6.32
N THR A 113 -8.25 -6.15 -5.18
CA THR A 113 -8.52 -5.12 -4.17
C THR A 113 -7.46 -4.03 -4.25
N TYR A 114 -7.92 -2.79 -4.34
CA TYR A 114 -7.08 -1.60 -4.45
C TYR A 114 -7.36 -0.65 -3.30
N ARG A 115 -6.35 0.13 -2.95
CA ARG A 115 -6.44 1.15 -1.92
C ARG A 115 -5.71 2.40 -2.38
N HIS A 116 -6.25 3.56 -2.00
CA HIS A 116 -5.59 4.85 -2.22
C HIS A 116 -4.30 4.93 -1.37
N ASP A 117 -3.16 5.17 -2.02
CA ASP A 117 -1.90 5.48 -1.36
C ASP A 117 -1.65 6.99 -1.42
N SER A 118 -1.82 7.67 -0.29
CA SER A 118 -1.64 9.13 -0.21
C SER A 118 -0.19 9.58 -0.44
N ARG A 119 0.79 8.67 -0.45
CA ARG A 119 2.19 9.00 -0.81
C ARG A 119 2.36 9.14 -2.32
N LEU A 120 1.46 8.56 -3.11
CA LEU A 120 1.41 8.68 -4.55
C LEU A 120 0.48 9.84 -4.92
N GLU A 121 0.83 11.05 -4.49
CA GLU A 121 0.15 12.25 -4.93
C GLU A 121 0.69 12.65 -6.32
N LEU A 122 -0.20 12.75 -7.30
CA LEU A 122 0.12 13.35 -8.58
C LEU A 122 0.07 14.86 -8.40
N LEU A 123 1.25 15.47 -8.32
CA LEU A 123 1.35 16.92 -8.26
C LEU A 123 1.06 17.52 -9.64
N ASP A 124 0.30 18.59 -9.62
CA ASP A 124 -0.08 19.31 -10.82
C ASP A 124 1.19 19.94 -11.44
N ASN A 125 1.51 19.58 -12.68
CA ASN A 125 2.70 20.08 -13.39
C ASN A 125 2.31 21.06 -14.50
N VAL A 126 1.43 22.01 -14.18
CA VAL A 126 1.00 23.06 -15.11
C VAL A 126 1.94 24.25 -14.99
N PRO A 127 2.33 24.90 -16.12
CA PRO A 127 3.01 26.18 -16.06
C PRO A 127 2.19 27.20 -15.25
N GLY A 128 2.71 27.61 -14.09
CA GLY A 128 2.06 28.57 -13.17
C GLY A 128 1.55 27.99 -11.84
N SER A 129 1.51 26.67 -11.68
CA SER A 129 1.17 25.98 -10.41
C SER A 129 2.34 25.15 -9.85
N SER A 130 3.57 25.45 -10.27
CA SER A 130 4.78 24.78 -9.81
C SER A 130 4.96 24.94 -8.30
N SER A 131 5.09 23.82 -7.58
CA SER A 131 5.51 23.83 -6.18
C SER A 131 6.90 24.47 -6.06
N ALA A 132 7.04 25.40 -5.11
CA ALA A 132 8.34 26.00 -4.78
C ALA A 132 9.22 25.07 -3.92
N ASP A 133 8.67 23.97 -3.40
CA ASP A 133 9.41 22.99 -2.61
C ASP A 133 10.13 22.01 -3.53
N VAL A 134 11.44 22.14 -3.64
CA VAL A 134 12.31 21.27 -4.46
C VAL A 134 12.19 19.79 -4.06
N LYS A 135 11.77 19.47 -2.83
CA LYS A 135 11.53 18.08 -2.38
C LYS A 135 10.31 17.43 -3.02
N THR A 136 9.42 18.24 -3.62
CA THR A 136 8.22 17.77 -4.31
C THR A 136 8.48 17.45 -5.78
N CYS A 137 9.64 17.84 -6.32
CA CYS A 137 10.05 17.44 -7.65
C CYS A 137 10.47 15.97 -7.66
N ALA A 138 10.07 15.23 -8.70
CA ALA A 138 10.64 13.91 -8.96
C ALA A 138 12.18 14.01 -9.05
N PRO A 139 12.94 13.09 -8.43
CA PRO A 139 14.39 13.09 -8.53
C PRO A 139 14.83 13.10 -10.00
N ARG A 140 15.97 13.74 -10.30
CA ARG A 140 16.57 13.61 -11.62
C ARG A 140 17.03 12.16 -11.82
N THR A 141 16.57 11.59 -12.91
CA THR A 141 16.83 10.26 -13.44
C THR A 141 17.22 10.43 -14.91
N PHE A 142 17.74 9.38 -15.53
CA PHE A 142 18.04 9.39 -16.97
C PHE A 142 16.80 9.69 -17.84
N LEU A 143 15.58 9.57 -17.29
CA LEU A 143 14.32 9.84 -17.99
C LEU A 143 13.95 11.33 -18.02
N ASN A 144 14.43 12.14 -17.07
CA ASN A 144 14.10 13.56 -16.92
C ASN A 144 15.35 14.45 -16.78
N GLU A 145 16.52 13.97 -17.18
CA GLU A 145 17.78 14.71 -17.11
C GLU A 145 17.98 15.74 -18.25
N GLN A 146 17.16 15.67 -19.32
CA GLN A 146 17.27 16.55 -20.50
C GLN A 146 16.16 17.60 -20.64
N HIS A 147 15.33 17.78 -19.61
CA HIS A 147 14.25 18.77 -19.59
C HIS A 147 14.35 19.70 -18.39
#